data_AF-A0A6I6MMR4-F1
#
_entry.id   AF-A0A6I6MMR4-F1
#
_cell.length_a   1.000
_cell.length_b   1.000
_cell.length_c   1.000
_cell.angle_alpha   90.00
_cell.angle_beta   90.00
_cell.angle_gamma   90.00
#
_symmetry.space_group_name_H-M   'P 1'
#
loop_
_entity.id
_entity.type
_entity.pdbx_description
1 polymer ?
#
loop_
_entity_poly.entity_id
_entity_poly.type
_entity_poly.pdbx_seq_one_letter_code
_entity_poly.pdbx_strand_id
1 'polypeptide(L)'
;MTARTALRSIAARFAQAERGAVAIYVALTATVTFGIVGLAVDVSRAMIVRSEAQAGADALALAAASQLDGTPSAIARANTAIANLVENSQRFASTGPGPVSFSSVRFLSGLPSSDNSPITGAFVTTDPLLARFVEVTTAPLSHSNTFLLAVGATPSINISTDAVAGCNQAICRAPPMMICNPAEQGNPGASFDIDVWRGRQIKFLHQGGAGASWAPGNFGYLEVNGSGANALRDALASINGGNICYGRSVTTEPGAKNGASNALNVRFGIYQNPGFGNASNNPTFAPDVNVRAMPRDLVFTGPANRFGNGHWNCNAYWSANFASSSVPKPAGCTASTSGYTRFEQYEYEIAHGLDLQSPANAANELADRRIIYVAVVNCLDENVHGSMSVRPLTYLKVFLTEPVNDPSGVEIMGEIVDIVQLGDDDGVLHDIVQLYR
;
A
#
# COMPACT_ATOMS: atom_id res chain seq x y z
N MET A 1 29.41 -64.37 -66.74
CA MET A 1 28.02 -64.26 -66.23
C MET A 1 27.63 -62.80 -66.31
N THR A 2 26.73 -62.42 -67.22
CA THR A 2 26.49 -61.03 -67.64
C THR A 2 25.59 -60.28 -66.64
N ALA A 3 25.89 -59.02 -66.37
CA ALA A 3 25.19 -58.17 -65.38
C ALA A 3 23.65 -58.12 -65.56
N ARG A 4 23.16 -58.33 -66.79
CA ARG A 4 21.72 -58.44 -67.10
C ARG A 4 21.03 -59.62 -66.41
N THR A 5 21.72 -60.74 -66.24
CA THR A 5 21.14 -61.94 -65.61
C THR A 5 21.08 -61.79 -64.08
N ALA A 6 22.07 -61.11 -63.49
CA ALA A 6 22.07 -60.77 -62.06
C ALA A 6 20.95 -59.77 -61.71
N LEU A 7 20.78 -58.70 -62.49
CA LEU A 7 19.70 -57.71 -62.32
C LEU A 7 18.30 -58.33 -62.44
N ARG A 8 18.08 -59.23 -63.40
CA ARG A 8 16.81 -59.96 -63.53
C ARG A 8 16.56 -60.89 -62.33
N SER A 9 17.59 -61.53 -61.79
CA SER A 9 17.46 -62.40 -60.61
C SER A 9 17.16 -61.63 -59.32
N ILE A 10 17.71 -60.41 -59.17
CA ILE A 10 17.45 -59.54 -58.01
C ILE A 10 16.03 -58.97 -58.10
N ALA A 11 15.60 -58.51 -59.28
CA ALA A 11 14.24 -58.00 -59.50
C ALA A 11 13.18 -59.10 -59.31
N ALA A 12 13.42 -60.31 -59.80
CA ALA A 12 12.53 -61.44 -59.60
C ALA A 12 12.44 -61.87 -58.11
N ARG A 13 13.57 -61.85 -57.38
CA ARG A 13 13.60 -62.11 -55.93
C ARG A 13 12.89 -61.03 -55.12
N PHE A 14 12.96 -59.77 -55.54
CA PHE A 14 12.23 -58.67 -54.92
C PHE A 14 10.72 -58.76 -55.18
N ALA A 15 10.32 -59.16 -56.39
CA ALA A 15 8.92 -59.34 -56.78
C ALA A 15 8.26 -60.57 -56.13
N GLN A 16 9.02 -61.61 -55.77
CA GLN A 16 8.54 -62.81 -55.07
C GLN A 16 8.69 -62.75 -53.53
N ALA A 17 9.14 -61.63 -52.98
CA ALA A 17 9.35 -61.49 -51.54
C ALA A 17 8.02 -61.18 -50.81
N GLU A 18 7.35 -62.19 -50.26
CA GLU A 18 6.15 -62.04 -49.40
C GLU A 18 6.43 -61.41 -48.02
N ARG A 19 7.70 -61.09 -47.72
CA ARG A 19 8.11 -60.37 -46.50
C ARG A 19 7.67 -58.91 -46.47
N GLY A 20 7.04 -58.40 -47.55
CA GLY A 20 6.55 -57.03 -47.67
C GLY A 20 5.22 -56.72 -46.96
N ALA A 21 4.45 -57.73 -46.55
CA ALA A 21 3.19 -57.50 -45.82
C ALA A 21 3.41 -56.72 -44.51
N VAL A 22 4.49 -57.02 -43.80
CA VAL A 22 4.90 -56.31 -42.58
C VAL A 22 5.27 -54.85 -42.88
N ALA A 23 5.84 -54.56 -44.05
CA ALA A 23 6.23 -53.20 -44.42
C ALA A 23 5.02 -52.27 -44.60
N ILE A 24 3.87 -52.78 -45.04
CA ILE A 24 2.63 -52.00 -45.16
C ILE A 24 2.09 -51.62 -43.77
N TYR A 25 2.03 -52.57 -42.83
CA TYR A 25 1.61 -52.29 -41.45
C TYR A 25 2.58 -51.35 -40.74
N VAL A 26 3.89 -51.52 -40.94
CA VAL A 26 4.90 -50.62 -40.39
C VAL A 26 4.76 -49.21 -40.97
N ALA A 27 4.54 -49.07 -42.28
CA ALA A 27 4.35 -47.76 -42.90
C ALA A 27 3.09 -47.05 -42.40
N LEU A 28 1.97 -47.76 -42.26
CA LEU A 28 0.72 -47.20 -41.75
C LEU A 28 0.83 -46.79 -40.28
N THR A 29 1.33 -47.68 -39.42
CA THR A 29 1.51 -47.40 -37.99
C THR A 29 2.55 -46.31 -37.74
N ALA A 30 3.66 -46.29 -38.49
CA ALA A 30 4.64 -45.22 -38.43
C ALA A 30 4.04 -43.88 -38.86
N THR A 31 3.28 -43.83 -39.96
CA THR A 31 2.64 -42.59 -40.43
C THR A 31 1.69 -42.03 -39.37
N VAL A 32 0.84 -42.89 -38.78
CA VAL A 32 -0.07 -42.49 -37.70
C VAL A 32 0.71 -42.01 -36.47
N THR A 33 1.76 -42.73 -36.07
CA THR A 33 2.56 -42.38 -34.89
C THR A 33 3.30 -41.06 -35.08
N PHE A 34 3.95 -40.85 -36.23
CA PHE A 34 4.61 -39.58 -36.56
C PHE A 34 3.61 -38.43 -36.69
N GLY A 35 2.40 -38.69 -37.20
CA GLY A 35 1.32 -37.70 -37.22
C GLY A 35 0.91 -37.25 -35.80
N ILE A 36 0.74 -38.19 -34.87
CA ILE A 36 0.42 -37.89 -33.47
C ILE A 36 1.57 -37.14 -32.78
N VAL A 37 2.82 -37.55 -33.02
CA VAL A 37 4.00 -36.85 -32.49
C VAL A 37 4.07 -35.42 -33.01
N GLY A 38 3.82 -35.20 -34.30
CA GLY A 38 3.78 -33.87 -34.89
C GLY A 38 2.71 -32.98 -34.25
N LEU A 39 1.50 -33.49 -34.07
CA LEU A 39 0.41 -32.79 -33.37
C LEU A 39 0.81 -32.43 -31.93
N ALA A 40 1.41 -33.37 -31.20
CA ALA A 40 1.85 -33.15 -29.83
C ALA A 40 2.90 -32.04 -29.74
N VAL A 41 3.82 -31.94 -30.72
CA VAL A 41 4.84 -30.90 -30.76
C VAL A 41 4.23 -29.50 -30.96
N ASP A 42 3.31 -29.34 -31.92
CA ASP A 42 2.68 -28.04 -32.17
C ASP A 42 1.83 -27.60 -30.96
N VAL A 43 1.04 -28.51 -30.36
CA VAL A 43 0.27 -28.22 -29.14
C VAL A 43 1.19 -27.85 -27.98
N SER A 44 2.30 -28.56 -27.80
CA SER A 44 3.26 -28.27 -26.72
C SER A 44 3.85 -26.86 -26.87
N ARG A 45 4.21 -26.47 -28.09
CA ARG A 45 4.74 -25.12 -28.36
C ARG A 45 3.67 -24.04 -28.17
N ALA A 46 2.44 -24.28 -28.63
CA ALA A 46 1.32 -23.39 -28.38
C ALA A 46 1.08 -23.16 -26.88
N MET A 47 1.14 -24.22 -26.07
CA MET A 47 1.00 -24.12 -24.61
C MET A 47 2.15 -23.36 -23.96
N ILE A 48 3.38 -23.51 -24.46
CA ILE A 48 4.53 -22.71 -24.00
C ILE A 48 4.29 -21.23 -24.32
N VAL A 49 3.89 -20.88 -25.55
CA VAL A 49 3.58 -19.49 -25.92
C VAL A 49 2.48 -18.91 -25.03
N ARG A 50 1.45 -19.70 -24.71
CA ARG A 50 0.41 -19.27 -23.75
C ARG A 50 0.96 -19.03 -22.36
N SER A 51 1.85 -19.89 -21.87
CA SER A 51 2.50 -19.70 -20.55
C SER A 51 3.38 -18.46 -20.53
N GLU A 52 4.12 -18.19 -21.61
CA GLU A 52 4.94 -16.98 -21.77
C GLU A 52 4.06 -15.72 -21.82
N ALA A 53 2.95 -15.77 -22.57
CA ALA A 53 1.96 -14.69 -22.62
C ALA A 53 1.37 -14.41 -21.23
N GLN A 54 0.96 -15.44 -20.50
CA GLN A 54 0.38 -15.29 -19.17
C GLN A 54 1.39 -14.72 -18.17
N ALA A 55 2.65 -15.19 -18.20
CA ALA A 55 3.70 -14.64 -17.35
C ALA A 55 3.94 -13.14 -17.65
N GLY A 56 3.92 -12.76 -18.93
CA GLY A 56 4.00 -11.35 -19.34
C GLY A 56 2.81 -10.52 -18.85
N ALA A 57 1.58 -11.05 -19.00
CA ALA A 57 0.36 -10.42 -18.51
C ALA A 57 0.41 -10.20 -16.99
N ASP A 58 0.73 -11.25 -16.24
CA ASP A 58 0.81 -11.24 -14.77
C ASP A 58 1.85 -10.20 -14.29
N ALA A 59 3.02 -10.16 -14.90
CA ALA A 59 4.07 -9.22 -14.56
C ALA A 59 3.71 -7.76 -14.91
N LEU A 60 3.09 -7.52 -16.07
CA LEU A 60 2.58 -6.18 -16.43
C LEU A 60 1.49 -5.72 -15.47
N ALA A 61 0.56 -6.62 -15.11
CA ALA A 61 -0.52 -6.32 -14.17
C ALA A 61 0.04 -6.02 -12.78
N LEU A 62 0.95 -6.83 -12.25
CA LEU A 62 1.60 -6.58 -10.95
C LEU A 62 2.39 -5.26 -10.94
N ALA A 63 3.14 -4.98 -12.00
CA ALA A 63 3.90 -3.73 -12.12
C ALA A 63 2.97 -2.51 -12.10
N ALA A 64 1.87 -2.51 -12.86
CA ALA A 64 0.90 -1.42 -12.80
C ALA A 64 0.15 -1.36 -11.46
N ALA A 65 -0.25 -2.49 -10.91
CA ALA A 65 -0.99 -2.54 -9.65
C ALA A 65 -0.19 -1.90 -8.50
N SER A 66 1.13 -2.14 -8.43
CA SER A 66 2.02 -1.50 -7.44
C SER A 66 2.02 0.03 -7.46
N GLN A 67 1.55 0.64 -8.56
CA GLN A 67 1.48 2.10 -8.70
C GLN A 67 0.11 2.66 -8.30
N LEU A 68 -0.89 1.82 -7.99
CA LEU A 68 -2.26 2.21 -7.65
C LEU A 68 -2.43 2.60 -6.18
N ASP A 69 -1.60 3.54 -5.73
CA ASP A 69 -1.59 4.08 -4.37
C ASP A 69 -2.76 5.04 -4.05
N GLY A 70 -3.64 5.29 -5.02
CA GLY A 70 -4.78 6.19 -4.86
C GLY A 70 -4.42 7.68 -4.83
N THR A 71 -3.23 8.06 -5.30
CA THR A 71 -2.85 9.46 -5.53
C THR A 71 -3.30 9.92 -6.93
N PRO A 72 -3.43 11.24 -7.19
CA PRO A 72 -3.86 11.74 -8.50
C PRO A 72 -2.97 11.34 -9.69
N SER A 73 -1.72 10.94 -9.45
CA SER A 73 -0.78 10.50 -10.49
C SER A 73 -0.66 8.97 -10.63
N ALA A 74 -1.43 8.20 -9.86
CA ALA A 74 -1.38 6.73 -9.83
C ALA A 74 -1.49 6.08 -11.22
N ILE A 75 -2.53 6.41 -11.99
CA ILE A 75 -2.74 5.86 -13.35
C ILE A 75 -1.59 6.22 -14.29
N ALA A 76 -1.06 7.44 -14.21
CA ALA A 76 0.05 7.88 -15.06
C ALA A 76 1.34 7.10 -14.76
N ARG A 77 1.65 6.88 -13.47
CA ARG A 77 2.79 6.05 -13.05
C ARG A 77 2.57 4.59 -13.43
N ALA A 78 1.36 4.05 -13.28
CA ALA A 78 1.03 2.68 -13.69
C ALA A 78 1.27 2.46 -15.19
N ASN A 79 0.80 3.37 -16.05
CA ASN A 79 1.05 3.30 -17.49
C ASN A 79 2.55 3.37 -17.83
N THR A 80 3.30 4.19 -17.10
CA THR A 80 4.76 4.28 -17.26
C THR A 80 5.46 2.99 -16.84
N ALA A 81 5.02 2.36 -15.75
CA ALA A 81 5.54 1.09 -15.27
C ALA A 81 5.30 -0.04 -16.28
N ILE A 82 4.09 -0.12 -16.87
CA ILE A 82 3.77 -1.09 -17.94
C ILE A 82 4.66 -0.84 -19.17
N ALA A 83 4.80 0.42 -19.61
CA ALA A 83 5.58 0.75 -20.81
C ALA A 83 7.09 0.47 -20.66
N ASN A 84 7.61 0.55 -19.43
CA ASN A 84 9.03 0.36 -19.13
C ASN A 84 9.36 -1.07 -18.64
N LEU A 85 8.40 -2.00 -18.63
CA LEU A 85 8.65 -3.37 -18.21
C LEU A 85 9.36 -4.15 -19.34
N VAL A 86 10.68 -4.20 -19.28
CA VAL A 86 11.54 -4.77 -20.34
C VAL A 86 11.85 -6.27 -20.13
N GLU A 87 11.55 -6.84 -18.95
CA GLU A 87 12.05 -8.17 -18.55
C GLU A 87 11.24 -9.39 -19.02
N ASN A 88 10.03 -9.21 -19.58
CA ASN A 88 9.21 -10.34 -20.03
C ASN A 88 9.50 -10.71 -21.48
N SER A 89 10.20 -11.82 -21.74
CA SER A 89 10.45 -12.31 -23.10
C SER A 89 9.60 -13.53 -23.47
N GLN A 90 8.98 -13.52 -24.66
CA GLN A 90 8.53 -14.75 -25.34
C GLN A 90 9.63 -15.29 -26.23
N ARG A 91 9.64 -16.60 -26.50
CA ARG A 91 10.67 -17.28 -27.32
C ARG A 91 10.08 -18.10 -28.46
N PHE A 92 8.84 -18.57 -28.33
CA PHE A 92 8.21 -19.50 -29.27
C PHE A 92 7.13 -18.87 -30.17
N ALA A 93 6.92 -17.55 -30.09
CA ALA A 93 6.10 -16.86 -31.08
C ALA A 93 6.84 -16.77 -32.42
N SER A 94 6.08 -16.57 -33.50
CA SER A 94 6.59 -16.48 -34.87
C SER A 94 7.56 -15.32 -35.10
N THR A 95 7.56 -14.32 -34.21
CA THR A 95 8.47 -13.17 -34.21
C THR A 95 9.85 -13.47 -33.59
N GLY A 96 10.05 -14.66 -33.01
CA GLY A 96 11.29 -15.01 -32.30
C GLY A 96 11.43 -14.32 -30.95
N PRO A 97 12.56 -14.46 -30.23
CA PRO A 97 12.72 -13.91 -28.89
C PRO A 97 12.47 -12.39 -28.81
N GLY A 98 11.58 -11.95 -27.93
CA GLY A 98 11.27 -10.53 -27.77
C GLY A 98 10.27 -10.25 -26.65
N PRO A 99 10.04 -8.97 -26.29
CA PRO A 99 9.18 -8.64 -25.18
C PRO A 99 7.71 -9.03 -25.42
N VAL A 100 7.00 -9.44 -24.36
CA VAL A 100 5.54 -9.59 -24.41
C VAL A 100 4.90 -8.22 -24.29
N SER A 101 4.41 -7.68 -25.41
CA SER A 101 3.67 -6.42 -25.44
C SER A 101 2.24 -6.59 -24.94
N PHE A 102 1.58 -5.50 -24.56
CA PHE A 102 0.16 -5.43 -24.27
C PHE A 102 -0.64 -4.81 -25.43
N SER A 103 -1.94 -5.11 -25.48
CA SER A 103 -2.88 -4.49 -26.43
C SER A 103 -3.92 -3.60 -25.73
N SER A 104 -4.24 -3.89 -24.47
CA SER A 104 -5.19 -3.10 -23.69
C SER A 104 -4.81 -3.08 -22.21
N VAL A 105 -5.10 -1.96 -21.56
CA VAL A 105 -4.99 -1.76 -20.11
C VAL A 105 -6.27 -1.09 -19.64
N ARG A 106 -6.95 -1.68 -18.65
CA ARG A 106 -8.17 -1.14 -18.04
C ARG A 106 -7.94 -0.98 -16.54
N PHE A 107 -8.21 0.20 -16.01
CA PHE A 107 -8.19 0.45 -14.57
C PHE A 107 -9.59 0.22 -13.99
N LEU A 108 -9.67 -0.44 -12.84
CA LEU A 108 -10.94 -0.87 -12.23
C LEU A 108 -11.07 -0.33 -10.80
N SER A 109 -12.27 0.11 -10.44
CA SER A 109 -12.61 0.54 -9.07
C SER A 109 -13.04 -0.62 -8.16
N GLY A 110 -13.41 -1.75 -8.75
CA GLY A 110 -13.90 -2.93 -8.07
C GLY A 110 -13.83 -4.16 -8.97
N LEU A 111 -14.18 -5.31 -8.40
CA LEU A 111 -14.32 -6.57 -9.11
C LEU A 111 -15.74 -7.11 -8.89
N PRO A 112 -16.24 -7.97 -9.80
CA PRO A 112 -17.47 -8.73 -9.59
C PRO A 112 -17.40 -9.54 -8.28
N SER A 113 -18.56 -9.85 -7.69
CA SER A 113 -18.65 -10.65 -6.46
C SER A 113 -18.23 -12.11 -6.62
N SER A 114 -18.12 -12.59 -7.86
CA SER A 114 -17.67 -13.93 -8.21
C SER A 114 -16.67 -13.86 -9.36
N ASP A 115 -15.57 -14.59 -9.22
CA ASP A 115 -14.47 -14.65 -10.20
C ASP A 115 -14.92 -15.21 -11.56
N ASN A 116 -16.03 -15.95 -11.61
CA ASN A 116 -16.60 -16.47 -12.86
C ASN A 116 -17.41 -15.42 -13.64
N SER A 117 -17.66 -14.24 -13.06
CA SER A 117 -18.44 -13.18 -13.71
C SER A 117 -17.53 -12.27 -14.52
N PRO A 118 -17.94 -11.86 -15.74
CA PRO A 118 -17.11 -10.99 -16.56
C PRO A 118 -16.94 -9.60 -15.93
N ILE A 119 -15.75 -9.03 -16.04
CA ILE A 119 -15.46 -7.65 -15.65
C ILE A 119 -16.04 -6.70 -16.70
N THR A 120 -17.27 -6.24 -16.46
CA THR A 120 -17.98 -5.34 -17.36
C THR A 120 -17.45 -3.89 -17.26
N GLY A 121 -17.92 -3.01 -18.16
CA GLY A 121 -17.60 -1.59 -18.14
C GLY A 121 -17.99 -0.86 -16.84
N ALA A 122 -18.91 -1.42 -16.04
CA ALA A 122 -19.35 -0.83 -14.78
C ALA A 122 -18.23 -0.72 -13.72
N PHE A 123 -17.20 -1.57 -13.82
CA PHE A 123 -16.06 -1.55 -12.91
C PHE A 123 -14.92 -0.67 -13.41
N VAL A 124 -14.96 -0.23 -14.68
CA VAL A 124 -13.88 0.56 -15.27
C VAL A 124 -13.94 1.98 -14.73
N THR A 125 -12.79 2.50 -14.32
CA THR A 125 -12.65 3.88 -13.87
C THR A 125 -11.47 4.55 -14.56
N THR A 126 -11.63 5.84 -14.84
CA THR A 126 -10.53 6.72 -15.27
C THR A 126 -10.08 7.63 -14.14
N ASP A 127 -10.73 7.57 -12.97
CA ASP A 127 -10.35 8.34 -11.80
C ASP A 127 -9.18 7.64 -11.09
N PRO A 128 -7.98 8.26 -11.04
CA PRO A 128 -6.82 7.68 -10.39
C PRO A 128 -7.03 7.44 -8.89
N LEU A 129 -7.93 8.20 -8.25
CA LEU A 129 -8.29 7.98 -6.86
C LEU A 129 -9.10 6.69 -6.73
N LEU A 130 -10.02 6.38 -7.65
CA LEU A 130 -10.87 5.19 -7.54
C LEU A 130 -10.21 3.91 -8.06
N ALA A 131 -9.14 4.00 -8.86
CA ALA A 131 -8.43 2.85 -9.38
C ALA A 131 -7.81 1.99 -8.25
N ARG A 132 -8.21 0.72 -8.22
CA ARG A 132 -7.76 -0.30 -7.24
C ARG A 132 -7.16 -1.54 -7.89
N PHE A 133 -7.64 -1.85 -9.09
CA PHE A 133 -7.17 -2.97 -9.88
C PHE A 133 -6.81 -2.51 -11.29
N VAL A 134 -5.98 -3.30 -11.95
CA VAL A 134 -5.64 -3.15 -13.35
C VAL A 134 -5.85 -4.50 -14.04
N GLU A 135 -6.53 -4.47 -15.17
CA GLU A 135 -6.66 -5.58 -16.11
C GLU A 135 -5.75 -5.28 -17.30
N VAL A 136 -4.82 -6.17 -17.60
CA VAL A 136 -3.90 -6.07 -18.73
C VAL A 136 -4.16 -7.21 -19.69
N THR A 137 -4.38 -6.87 -20.95
CA THR A 137 -4.49 -7.83 -22.06
C THR A 137 -3.23 -7.80 -22.89
N THR A 138 -2.60 -8.95 -23.10
CA THR A 138 -1.40 -9.05 -23.96
C THR A 138 -1.74 -8.72 -25.41
N ALA A 139 -0.74 -8.29 -26.19
CA ALA A 139 -0.86 -8.31 -27.64
C ALA A 139 -0.88 -9.77 -28.13
N PRO A 140 -1.66 -10.10 -29.16
CA PRO A 140 -1.73 -11.48 -29.65
C PRO A 140 -0.36 -12.01 -30.10
N LEU A 141 0.12 -13.08 -29.47
CA LEU A 141 1.30 -13.82 -29.89
C LEU A 141 0.89 -14.89 -30.90
N SER A 142 1.48 -14.84 -32.10
CA SER A 142 1.17 -15.81 -33.15
C SER A 142 2.11 -17.02 -33.05
N HIS A 143 1.55 -18.22 -33.03
CA HIS A 143 2.31 -19.47 -33.13
C HIS A 143 2.03 -20.14 -34.48
N SER A 144 3.09 -20.52 -35.20
CA SER A 144 2.99 -21.19 -36.50
C SER A 144 2.96 -22.71 -36.33
N ASN A 145 1.91 -23.31 -36.87
CA ASN A 145 1.66 -24.75 -36.84
C ASN A 145 2.45 -25.45 -37.96
N THR A 146 3.42 -26.29 -37.60
CA THR A 146 4.29 -26.96 -38.56
C THR A 146 3.74 -28.31 -39.04
N PHE A 147 3.20 -29.11 -38.13
CA PHE A 147 2.69 -30.45 -38.38
C PHE A 147 1.17 -30.48 -38.54
N LEU A 148 0.46 -29.61 -37.84
CA LEU A 148 -0.98 -29.36 -37.97
C LEU A 148 -1.35 -28.90 -39.40
N LEU A 149 -0.44 -28.19 -40.09
CA LEU A 149 -0.62 -27.82 -41.49
C LEU A 149 -0.68 -29.05 -42.42
N ALA A 150 0.09 -30.11 -42.12
CA ALA A 150 0.13 -31.32 -42.94
C ALA A 150 -1.18 -32.12 -42.92
N VAL A 151 -2.03 -31.90 -41.91
CA VAL A 151 -3.38 -32.50 -41.80
C VAL A 151 -4.51 -31.53 -42.18
N GLY A 152 -4.17 -30.39 -42.79
CA GLY A 152 -5.14 -29.40 -43.28
C GLY A 152 -5.70 -28.46 -42.21
N ALA A 153 -5.08 -28.39 -41.02
CA ALA A 153 -5.44 -27.42 -39.99
C ALA A 153 -4.89 -26.02 -40.32
N THR A 154 -5.31 -25.01 -39.55
CA THR A 154 -4.89 -23.62 -39.76
C THR A 154 -3.38 -23.47 -39.57
N PRO A 155 -2.71 -22.64 -40.41
CA PRO A 155 -1.25 -22.49 -40.41
C PRO A 155 -0.71 -21.76 -39.17
N SER A 156 -1.57 -21.04 -38.46
CA SER A 156 -1.21 -20.35 -37.22
C SER A 156 -2.39 -20.26 -36.26
N ILE A 157 -2.06 -19.99 -35.01
CA ILE A 157 -2.99 -19.62 -33.95
C ILE A 157 -2.49 -18.33 -33.30
N ASN A 158 -3.42 -17.47 -32.87
CA ASN A 158 -3.09 -16.27 -32.11
C ASN A 158 -3.50 -16.50 -30.66
N ILE A 159 -2.59 -16.27 -29.74
CA ILE A 159 -2.77 -16.47 -28.32
C ILE A 159 -2.71 -15.10 -27.65
N SER A 160 -3.77 -14.77 -26.93
CA SER A 160 -3.81 -13.60 -26.04
C SER A 160 -4.25 -14.07 -24.67
N THR A 161 -3.70 -13.44 -23.64
CA THR A 161 -3.98 -13.71 -22.23
C THR A 161 -4.27 -12.41 -21.50
N ASP A 162 -5.09 -12.51 -20.47
CA ASP A 162 -5.46 -11.41 -19.59
C ASP A 162 -4.96 -11.71 -18.17
N ALA A 163 -4.60 -10.66 -17.44
CA ALA A 163 -4.29 -10.74 -16.02
C ALA A 163 -4.89 -9.55 -15.28
N VAL A 164 -5.41 -9.81 -14.09
CA VAL A 164 -5.94 -8.79 -13.20
C VAL A 164 -5.06 -8.75 -11.96
N ALA A 165 -4.59 -7.58 -11.58
CA ALA A 165 -3.85 -7.38 -10.35
C ALA A 165 -4.43 -6.21 -9.57
N GLY A 166 -4.32 -6.26 -8.25
CA GLY A 166 -4.73 -5.18 -7.36
C GLY A 166 -3.65 -4.88 -6.33
N CYS A 167 -3.67 -3.65 -5.83
CA CYS A 167 -2.87 -3.17 -4.73
C CYS A 167 -3.82 -2.78 -3.60
N ASN A 168 -3.67 -3.44 -2.45
CA ASN A 168 -4.35 -3.05 -1.22
C ASN A 168 -3.33 -2.47 -0.26
N GLN A 169 -3.51 -1.20 0.07
CA GLN A 169 -2.77 -0.54 1.14
C GLN A 169 -3.48 -0.72 2.46
N ALA A 170 -2.74 -1.15 3.46
CA ALA A 170 -3.20 -1.24 4.83
C ALA A 170 -2.20 -0.55 5.77
N ILE A 171 -2.69 0.29 6.66
CA ILE A 171 -1.90 0.87 7.75
C ILE A 171 -2.20 0.10 9.02
N CYS A 172 -1.24 -0.68 9.46
CA CYS A 172 -1.29 -1.46 10.69
C CYS A 172 -0.62 -0.70 11.83
N ARG A 173 -1.05 -0.98 13.07
CA ARG A 173 -0.49 -0.37 14.30
C ARG A 173 -0.71 1.14 14.45
N ALA A 174 -1.55 1.74 13.59
CA ALA A 174 -1.94 3.12 13.72
C ALA A 174 -2.93 3.33 14.88
N PRO A 175 -2.72 4.34 15.73
CA PRO A 175 -3.76 4.81 16.65
C PRO A 175 -5.05 5.15 15.88
N PRO A 176 -6.22 4.79 16.42
CA PRO A 176 -7.52 4.96 15.78
C PRO A 176 -8.00 6.41 15.79
N MET A 177 -7.31 7.33 15.10
CA MET A 177 -7.63 8.75 15.07
C MET A 177 -7.75 9.30 13.67
N MET A 178 -8.61 10.30 13.52
CA MET A 178 -8.79 11.04 12.27
C MET A 178 -8.89 12.54 12.51
N ILE A 179 -8.64 13.31 11.47
CA ILE A 179 -8.85 14.74 11.41
C ILE A 179 -9.55 15.13 10.13
N CYS A 180 -10.51 16.05 10.25
CA CYS A 180 -11.12 16.71 9.11
C CYS A 180 -10.11 17.61 8.42
N ASN A 181 -9.95 17.43 7.12
CA ASN A 181 -8.99 18.13 6.30
C ASN A 181 -9.10 19.65 6.52
N PRO A 182 -8.07 20.29 7.08
CA PRO A 182 -8.11 21.74 7.33
C PRO A 182 -8.19 22.57 6.05
N ALA A 183 -7.75 22.03 4.91
CA ALA A 183 -7.83 22.69 3.62
C ALA A 183 -9.27 22.85 3.10
N GLU A 184 -10.25 22.14 3.69
CA GLU A 184 -11.67 22.26 3.30
C GLU A 184 -12.33 23.56 3.77
N GLN A 185 -11.62 24.43 4.50
CA GLN A 185 -12.15 25.71 4.95
C GLN A 185 -12.51 26.61 3.76
N GLY A 186 -13.81 26.66 3.44
CA GLY A 186 -14.35 27.42 2.31
C GLY A 186 -14.22 26.72 0.96
N ASN A 187 -13.69 25.49 0.91
CA ASN A 187 -13.52 24.71 -0.31
C ASN A 187 -13.65 23.19 -0.03
N PRO A 188 -14.89 22.65 0.09
CA PRO A 188 -15.10 21.21 0.27
C PRO A 188 -14.38 20.41 -0.82
N GLY A 189 -13.75 19.29 -0.43
CA GLY A 189 -13.03 18.43 -1.37
C GLY A 189 -11.62 18.92 -1.72
N ALA A 190 -11.10 19.96 -1.06
CA ALA A 190 -9.73 20.43 -1.26
C ALA A 190 -8.71 19.30 -1.06
N SER A 191 -7.61 19.34 -1.83
CA SER A 191 -6.48 18.45 -1.60
C SER A 191 -5.76 18.81 -0.29
N PHE A 192 -5.05 17.84 0.28
CA PHE A 192 -4.19 18.05 1.44
C PHE A 192 -2.72 18.13 0.97
N ASP A 193 -2.08 19.27 1.18
CA ASP A 193 -0.66 19.49 0.86
C ASP A 193 0.18 19.49 2.15
N ILE A 194 1.02 18.48 2.32
CA ILE A 194 1.84 18.31 3.53
C ILE A 194 2.85 19.45 3.72
N ASP A 195 3.36 20.04 2.66
CA ASP A 195 4.40 21.07 2.75
C ASP A 195 3.86 22.37 3.36
N VAL A 196 2.54 22.59 3.29
CA VAL A 196 1.87 23.71 3.95
C VAL A 196 1.81 23.51 5.47
N TRP A 197 1.68 22.26 5.94
CA TRP A 197 1.35 21.93 7.32
C TRP A 197 2.51 21.35 8.13
N ARG A 198 3.56 20.86 7.48
CA ARG A 198 4.77 20.31 8.10
C ARG A 198 5.37 21.29 9.13
N GLY A 199 5.76 20.75 10.28
CA GLY A 199 6.37 21.49 11.39
C GLY A 199 5.39 22.36 12.19
N ARG A 200 4.11 22.47 11.78
CA ARG A 200 3.11 23.22 12.53
C ARG A 200 2.55 22.39 13.67
N GLN A 201 2.34 23.03 14.81
CA GLN A 201 1.62 22.39 15.89
C GLN A 201 0.12 22.32 15.57
N ILE A 202 -0.55 21.28 16.03
CA ILE A 202 -1.96 21.07 15.90
C ILE A 202 -2.59 20.84 17.27
N LYS A 203 -3.72 21.50 17.46
CA LYS A 203 -4.58 21.40 18.62
C LYS A 203 -5.81 20.57 18.26
N PHE A 204 -5.74 19.28 18.59
CA PHE A 204 -6.87 18.38 18.48
C PHE A 204 -7.83 18.66 19.64
N LEU A 205 -8.93 19.38 19.35
CA LEU A 205 -10.11 19.41 20.23
C LEU A 205 -11.22 18.55 19.64
N HIS A 206 -11.82 17.73 20.50
CA HIS A 206 -12.84 16.78 20.09
C HIS A 206 -14.10 17.52 19.63
N GLN A 207 -14.86 16.93 18.71
CA GLN A 207 -16.18 17.41 18.33
C GLN A 207 -17.06 17.61 19.58
N GLY A 208 -17.64 18.81 19.72
CA GLY A 208 -18.46 19.17 20.86
C GLY A 208 -19.85 18.54 20.83
N GLY A 209 -20.03 17.37 21.44
CA GLY A 209 -21.35 16.84 21.81
C GLY A 209 -22.22 16.28 20.67
N ALA A 210 -23.38 15.73 21.05
CA ALA A 210 -24.34 15.13 20.12
C ALA A 210 -24.93 16.20 19.20
N GLY A 211 -24.65 16.09 17.89
CA GLY A 211 -25.20 16.99 16.87
C GLY A 211 -24.29 18.15 16.44
N ALA A 212 -23.06 18.27 16.95
CA ALA A 212 -22.11 19.23 16.39
C ALA A 212 -21.71 18.83 14.96
N SER A 213 -21.64 19.78 14.04
CA SER A 213 -21.17 19.52 12.68
C SER A 213 -19.66 19.28 12.66
N TRP A 214 -19.22 18.33 11.84
CA TRP A 214 -17.80 18.20 11.51
C TRP A 214 -17.36 19.44 10.73
N ALA A 215 -16.19 19.95 11.08
CA ALA A 215 -15.62 21.15 10.49
C ALA A 215 -14.13 20.92 10.23
N PRO A 216 -13.53 21.63 9.26
CA PRO A 216 -12.10 21.55 8.99
C PRO A 216 -11.29 21.71 10.29
N GLY A 217 -10.36 20.78 10.54
CA GLY A 217 -9.53 20.75 11.75
C GLY A 217 -10.15 20.08 12.99
N ASN A 218 -11.41 19.65 12.95
CA ASN A 218 -11.97 18.80 14.02
C ASN A 218 -11.35 17.40 13.96
N PHE A 219 -11.14 16.79 15.13
CA PHE A 219 -10.65 15.42 15.21
C PHE A 219 -11.71 14.45 15.73
N GLY A 220 -11.51 13.19 15.37
CA GLY A 220 -12.37 12.08 15.74
C GLY A 220 -11.58 10.81 15.98
N TYR A 221 -12.30 9.77 16.38
CA TYR A 221 -11.76 8.43 16.48
C TYR A 221 -12.25 7.58 15.31
N LEU A 222 -11.47 6.54 15.01
CA LEU A 222 -11.84 5.49 14.08
C LEU A 222 -12.32 4.27 14.85
N GLU A 223 -13.16 3.46 14.21
CA GLU A 223 -13.61 2.20 14.76
C GLU A 223 -12.40 1.27 14.97
N VAL A 224 -12.49 0.45 16.01
CA VAL A 224 -11.47 -0.54 16.37
C VAL A 224 -12.08 -1.92 16.39
N ASN A 225 -11.25 -2.95 16.21
CA ASN A 225 -11.66 -4.34 16.41
C ASN A 225 -11.94 -4.61 17.90
N GLY A 226 -13.17 -4.33 18.33
CA GLY A 226 -13.61 -4.53 19.71
C GLY A 226 -14.78 -3.62 20.10
N SER A 227 -15.59 -4.05 21.07
CA SER A 227 -16.77 -3.28 21.48
C SER A 227 -16.44 -2.21 22.53
N GLY A 228 -16.77 -0.96 22.21
CA GLY A 228 -16.90 0.12 23.20
C GLY A 228 -15.64 0.92 23.51
N ALA A 229 -15.80 1.95 24.35
CA ALA A 229 -14.76 2.96 24.62
C ALA A 229 -13.46 2.39 25.22
N ASN A 230 -13.51 1.25 25.91
CA ASN A 230 -12.33 0.62 26.48
C ASN A 230 -11.40 0.03 25.41
N ALA A 231 -11.95 -0.65 24.39
CA ALA A 231 -11.15 -1.22 23.31
C ALA A 231 -10.39 -0.12 22.55
N LEU A 232 -11.08 0.99 22.27
CA LEU A 232 -10.46 2.17 21.65
C LEU A 232 -9.38 2.78 22.53
N ARG A 233 -9.66 2.96 23.83
CA ARG A 233 -8.70 3.50 24.80
C ARG A 233 -7.43 2.65 24.85
N ASP A 234 -7.59 1.33 24.94
CA ASP A 234 -6.46 0.42 25.06
C ASP A 234 -5.68 0.33 23.73
N ALA A 235 -6.37 0.41 22.58
CA ALA A 235 -5.73 0.51 21.26
C ALA A 235 -4.91 1.80 21.11
N LEU A 236 -5.43 2.95 21.57
CA LEU A 236 -4.70 4.23 21.59
C LEU A 236 -3.42 4.15 22.45
N ALA A 237 -3.49 3.47 23.59
CA ALA A 237 -2.37 3.34 24.54
C ALA A 237 -1.35 2.27 24.16
N SER A 238 -1.73 1.28 23.35
CA SER A 238 -0.86 0.15 22.99
C SER A 238 0.31 0.58 22.10
N ILE A 239 1.45 -0.10 22.23
CA ILE A 239 2.59 0.01 21.29
C ILE A 239 2.24 -0.50 19.89
N ASN A 240 1.28 -1.43 19.79
CA ASN A 240 0.88 -2.05 18.52
C ASN A 240 -0.44 -1.48 17.98
N GLY A 241 -0.97 -0.39 18.53
CA GLY A 241 -2.25 0.19 18.09
C GLY A 241 -3.44 -0.78 18.18
N GLY A 242 -3.41 -1.72 19.13
CA GLY A 242 -4.40 -2.80 19.22
C GLY A 242 -4.28 -3.89 18.14
N ASN A 243 -3.19 -3.91 17.37
CA ASN A 243 -2.96 -4.76 16.20
C ASN A 243 -4.05 -4.59 15.13
N ILE A 244 -4.50 -3.36 14.93
CA ILE A 244 -5.54 -2.97 13.97
C ILE A 244 -4.87 -2.53 12.68
N CYS A 245 -5.47 -2.93 11.56
CA CYS A 245 -5.06 -2.51 10.23
C CYS A 245 -6.22 -1.78 9.53
N TYR A 246 -5.96 -0.56 9.10
CA TYR A 246 -6.90 0.26 8.35
C TYR A 246 -6.62 0.14 6.85
N GLY A 247 -7.64 -0.23 6.07
CA GLY A 247 -7.54 -0.23 4.61
C GLY A 247 -7.74 1.17 4.01
N ARG A 248 -8.08 1.22 2.71
CA ARG A 248 -8.43 2.47 2.00
C ARG A 248 -9.73 3.12 2.48
N SER A 249 -10.55 2.41 3.25
CA SER A 249 -11.74 2.94 3.91
C SER A 249 -11.64 2.72 5.41
N VAL A 250 -12.07 3.70 6.19
CA VAL A 250 -12.11 3.63 7.65
C VAL A 250 -13.49 4.00 8.14
N THR A 251 -13.96 3.36 9.20
CA THR A 251 -15.24 3.70 9.83
C THR A 251 -15.00 4.72 10.94
N THR A 252 -15.79 5.79 10.96
CA THR A 252 -15.75 6.78 12.05
C THR A 252 -16.39 6.21 13.32
N GLU A 253 -15.75 6.48 14.45
CA GLU A 253 -16.26 6.12 15.78
C GLU A 253 -16.70 7.40 16.51
N PRO A 254 -18.02 7.69 16.55
CA PRO A 254 -18.51 8.94 17.11
C PRO A 254 -18.42 8.99 18.64
N GLY A 255 -18.43 10.22 19.15
CA GLY A 255 -18.52 10.53 20.58
C GLY A 255 -17.17 10.69 21.28
N ALA A 256 -17.19 11.40 22.41
CA ALA A 256 -16.02 11.55 23.26
C ALA A 256 -15.75 10.24 24.01
N LYS A 257 -14.49 9.82 24.05
CA LYS A 257 -14.11 8.52 24.59
C LYS A 257 -13.37 8.73 25.90
N ASN A 258 -14.04 8.39 27.00
CA ASN A 258 -13.50 8.58 28.33
C ASN A 258 -12.17 7.80 28.49
N GLY A 259 -11.14 8.48 29.01
CA GLY A 259 -9.80 7.92 29.17
C GLY A 259 -8.91 7.93 27.93
N ALA A 260 -9.34 8.50 26.79
CA ALA A 260 -8.47 8.66 25.62
C ALA A 260 -7.26 9.57 25.91
N SER A 261 -7.43 10.61 26.72
CA SER A 261 -6.32 11.43 27.25
C SER A 261 -5.32 10.58 28.03
N ASN A 262 -5.82 9.74 28.95
CA ASN A 262 -4.98 8.81 29.72
C ASN A 262 -4.25 7.82 28.82
N ALA A 263 -4.88 7.37 27.74
CA ALA A 263 -4.26 6.45 26.78
C ALA A 263 -3.08 7.09 26.04
N LEU A 264 -3.19 8.36 25.65
CA LEU A 264 -2.10 9.10 25.04
C LEU A 264 -0.99 9.41 26.06
N ASN A 265 -1.37 9.70 27.30
CA ASN A 265 -0.45 9.94 28.42
C ASN A 265 0.44 8.75 28.79
N VAL A 266 0.03 7.52 28.44
CA VAL A 266 0.89 6.34 28.55
C VAL A 266 2.21 6.54 27.78
N ARG A 267 2.20 7.23 26.63
CA ARG A 267 3.43 7.53 25.87
C ARG A 267 4.40 8.41 26.65
N PHE A 268 3.90 9.20 27.58
CA PHE A 268 4.67 10.07 28.45
C PHE A 268 5.00 9.42 29.81
N GLY A 269 4.73 8.12 29.99
CA GLY A 269 4.96 7.42 31.25
C GLY A 269 3.95 7.78 32.35
N ILE A 270 2.82 8.37 31.98
CA ILE A 270 1.77 8.78 32.91
C ILE A 270 0.63 7.76 32.87
N TYR A 271 0.44 7.06 33.99
CA TYR A 271 -0.47 5.94 34.13
C TYR A 271 -1.63 6.29 35.06
N GLN A 272 -2.76 6.73 34.50
CA GLN A 272 -3.91 7.24 35.25
C GLN A 272 -5.19 6.43 35.03
N ASN A 273 -6.13 6.57 35.95
CA ASN A 273 -7.47 6.00 35.81
C ASN A 273 -8.42 6.96 35.06
N PRO A 274 -9.39 6.44 34.30
CA PRO A 274 -9.69 5.01 34.12
C PRO A 274 -8.73 4.30 33.14
N GLY A 275 -8.35 3.07 33.47
CA GLY A 275 -7.74 2.12 32.51
C GLY A 275 -6.29 1.76 32.78
N PHE A 276 -5.46 2.71 33.21
CA PHE A 276 -4.01 2.53 33.21
C PHE A 276 -3.33 2.61 34.57
N GLY A 277 -4.07 2.79 35.67
CA GLY A 277 -3.49 2.98 37.01
C GLY A 277 -2.53 1.88 37.48
N ASN A 278 -2.60 0.67 36.90
CA ASN A 278 -1.69 -0.47 37.18
C ASN A 278 -0.92 -0.94 35.94
N ALA A 279 -0.88 -0.15 34.87
CA ALA A 279 -0.29 -0.54 33.59
C ALA A 279 1.19 -0.16 33.45
N SER A 280 1.80 0.45 34.48
CA SER A 280 3.18 0.96 34.41
C SER A 280 4.22 -0.13 34.10
N ASN A 281 4.01 -1.36 34.56
CA ASN A 281 4.89 -2.51 34.31
C ASN A 281 4.45 -3.39 33.13
N ASN A 282 3.43 -2.97 32.36
CA ASN A 282 2.94 -3.75 31.22
C ASN A 282 3.69 -3.32 29.94
N PRO A 283 4.45 -4.22 29.29
CA PRO A 283 5.21 -3.88 28.08
C PRO A 283 4.32 -3.47 26.90
N THR A 284 3.04 -3.89 26.89
CA THR A 284 2.06 -3.46 25.88
C THR A 284 1.80 -1.96 25.92
N PHE A 285 1.97 -1.36 27.10
CA PHE A 285 1.73 0.05 27.39
C PHE A 285 3.04 0.75 27.76
N ALA A 286 4.13 0.34 27.12
CA ALA A 286 5.43 0.97 27.33
C ALA A 286 5.40 2.45 26.87
N PRO A 287 6.00 3.36 27.65
CA PRO A 287 6.15 4.76 27.30
C PRO A 287 7.31 4.97 26.33
N ASP A 288 7.47 6.21 25.88
CA ASP A 288 8.60 6.61 25.07
C ASP A 288 9.91 6.64 25.88
N VAL A 289 11.04 6.53 25.18
CA VAL A 289 12.36 6.76 25.74
C VAL A 289 12.51 8.23 26.17
N ASN A 290 11.90 9.17 25.45
CA ASN A 290 11.94 10.58 25.79
C ASN A 290 10.54 11.20 25.98
N VAL A 291 10.17 11.38 27.25
CA VAL A 291 8.85 11.89 27.66
C VAL A 291 8.86 13.41 27.95
N ARG A 292 9.94 14.12 27.62
CA ARG A 292 10.06 15.55 27.91
C ARG A 292 9.04 16.36 27.10
N ALA A 293 8.23 17.16 27.78
CA ALA A 293 7.28 18.06 27.14
C ALA A 293 8.02 19.18 26.39
N MET A 294 7.48 19.60 25.25
CA MET A 294 8.06 20.64 24.40
C MET A 294 7.12 21.86 24.29
N PRO A 295 7.64 23.09 24.24
CA PRO A 295 6.82 24.29 24.24
C PRO A 295 5.86 24.37 23.05
N ARG A 296 4.68 24.95 23.27
CA ARG A 296 3.69 25.19 22.21
C ARG A 296 4.11 26.29 21.23
N ASP A 297 3.46 26.33 20.07
CA ASP A 297 3.54 27.47 19.16
C ASP A 297 2.99 28.71 19.85
N LEU A 298 3.60 29.87 19.60
CA LEU A 298 3.17 31.13 20.21
C LEU A 298 1.86 31.65 19.61
N VAL A 299 1.54 31.22 18.39
CA VAL A 299 0.38 31.70 17.63
C VAL A 299 -0.32 30.53 16.98
N PHE A 300 -1.62 30.42 17.23
CA PHE A 300 -2.53 29.49 16.55
C PHE A 300 -3.48 30.26 15.63
N THR A 301 -3.60 29.79 14.40
CA THR A 301 -4.40 30.35 13.31
C THR A 301 -5.18 29.24 12.59
N GLY A 302 -5.82 29.57 11.47
CA GLY A 302 -6.55 28.61 10.65
C GLY A 302 -7.91 28.21 11.23
N PRO A 303 -8.51 27.10 10.73
CA PRO A 303 -9.82 26.65 11.18
C PRO A 303 -9.89 26.53 12.70
N ALA A 304 -10.81 27.29 13.31
CA ALA A 304 -11.04 27.33 14.76
C ALA A 304 -9.79 27.61 15.63
N ASN A 305 -8.78 28.30 15.09
CA ASN A 305 -7.51 28.62 15.78
C ASN A 305 -6.80 27.36 16.33
N ARG A 306 -6.74 26.31 15.52
CA ARG A 306 -6.21 24.99 15.90
C ARG A 306 -4.82 24.70 15.37
N PHE A 307 -4.33 25.49 14.42
CA PHE A 307 -3.07 25.22 13.75
C PHE A 307 -2.06 26.30 14.10
N GLY A 308 -0.99 25.88 14.73
CA GLY A 308 0.17 26.70 15.01
C GLY A 308 0.83 27.19 13.73
N ASN A 309 1.72 28.17 13.86
CA ASN A 309 2.48 28.73 12.75
C ASN A 309 3.83 28.04 12.52
N GLY A 310 4.15 26.98 13.27
CA GLY A 310 5.42 26.27 13.25
C GLY A 310 6.56 27.00 13.95
N HIS A 311 6.29 28.16 14.57
CA HIS A 311 7.31 28.90 15.31
C HIS A 311 7.31 28.55 16.79
N TRP A 312 8.44 28.05 17.27
CA TRP A 312 8.66 27.76 18.68
C TRP A 312 10.04 28.26 19.15
N ASN A 313 10.15 28.47 20.46
CA ASN A 313 11.36 29.02 21.06
C ASN A 313 12.32 27.90 21.47
N CYS A 314 12.95 27.28 20.48
CA CYS A 314 13.95 26.23 20.69
C CYS A 314 15.11 26.71 21.58
N ASN A 315 15.55 27.96 21.43
CA ASN A 315 16.65 28.50 22.24
C ASN A 315 16.32 28.54 23.74
N ALA A 316 15.10 28.96 24.11
CA ALA A 316 14.67 28.96 25.50
C ALA A 316 14.52 27.53 26.03
N TYR A 317 13.99 26.62 25.22
CA TYR A 317 13.89 25.20 25.57
C TYR A 317 15.27 24.59 25.82
N TRP A 318 16.23 24.79 24.91
CA TRP A 318 17.60 24.30 25.06
C TRP A 318 18.26 24.86 26.33
N SER A 319 18.13 26.15 26.56
CA SER A 319 18.70 26.80 27.75
C SER A 319 18.09 26.29 29.05
N ALA A 320 16.79 25.96 29.06
CA ALA A 320 16.12 25.45 30.25
C ALA A 320 16.51 24.00 30.58
N ASN A 321 16.82 23.18 29.57
CA ASN A 321 16.99 21.73 29.75
C ASN A 321 18.45 21.27 29.62
N PHE A 322 19.28 21.96 28.83
CA PHE A 322 20.59 21.49 28.40
C PHE A 322 21.69 22.55 28.57
N ALA A 323 21.49 23.61 29.38
CA ALA A 323 22.49 24.64 29.59
C ALA A 323 23.83 24.12 30.15
N SER A 324 23.81 23.02 30.90
CA SER A 324 25.01 22.35 31.44
C SER A 324 25.50 21.19 30.57
N SER A 325 24.85 20.91 29.44
CA SER A 325 25.24 19.81 28.55
C SER A 325 26.54 20.14 27.82
N SER A 326 27.41 19.14 27.68
CA SER A 326 28.61 19.23 26.83
C SER A 326 28.30 19.03 25.34
N VAL A 327 27.09 18.55 25.02
CA VAL A 327 26.62 18.40 23.63
C VAL A 327 26.30 19.79 23.08
N PRO A 328 26.76 20.14 21.86
CA PRO A 328 26.49 21.45 21.29
C PRO A 328 25.00 21.64 21.01
N LYS A 329 24.54 22.90 21.09
CA LYS A 329 23.18 23.23 20.65
C LYS A 329 23.01 22.95 19.14
N PRO A 330 21.91 22.32 18.70
CA PRO A 330 21.61 22.10 17.30
C PRO A 330 21.66 23.37 16.46
N ALA A 331 22.16 23.24 15.24
CA ALA A 331 22.06 24.30 14.24
C ALA A 331 20.58 24.62 13.97
N GLY A 332 20.23 25.89 13.80
CA GLY A 332 18.85 26.32 13.59
C GLY A 332 18.01 26.49 14.86
N CYS A 333 18.42 25.93 16.02
CA CYS A 333 17.70 26.11 17.28
C CYS A 333 17.77 27.56 17.82
N THR A 334 16.83 28.42 17.41
CA THR A 334 16.76 29.85 17.74
C THR A 334 15.48 30.20 18.52
N ALA A 335 15.30 31.49 18.83
CA ALA A 335 14.17 31.97 19.64
C ALA A 335 12.80 31.99 18.92
N SER A 336 12.80 31.90 17.59
CA SER A 336 11.59 31.87 16.76
C SER A 336 11.88 31.06 15.49
N THR A 337 12.03 29.76 15.65
CA THR A 337 12.45 28.88 14.55
C THR A 337 11.25 28.27 13.85
N SER A 338 11.21 28.32 12.52
CA SER A 338 10.24 27.59 11.68
C SER A 338 10.86 26.47 10.82
N GLY A 339 12.19 26.43 10.70
CA GLY A 339 12.91 25.41 9.93
C GLY A 339 13.61 24.33 10.76
N TYR A 340 13.45 24.37 12.08
CA TYR A 340 13.90 23.33 13.01
C TYR A 340 12.72 22.99 13.92
N THR A 341 12.19 21.80 13.76
CA THR A 341 10.96 21.29 14.33
C THR A 341 11.19 20.69 15.71
N ARG A 342 10.11 20.45 16.46
CA ARG A 342 10.20 19.74 17.74
C ARG A 342 10.56 18.28 17.53
N PHE A 343 10.09 17.68 16.44
CA PHE A 343 10.48 16.32 16.10
C PHE A 343 11.98 16.21 15.80
N GLU A 344 12.56 17.14 15.05
CA GLU A 344 14.02 17.17 14.84
C GLU A 344 14.78 17.38 16.17
N GLN A 345 14.26 18.20 17.08
CA GLN A 345 14.82 18.33 18.43
C GLN A 345 14.77 17.01 19.21
N TYR A 346 13.64 16.32 19.12
CA TYR A 346 13.44 15.03 19.77
C TYR A 346 14.43 13.97 19.24
N GLU A 347 14.58 13.87 17.92
CA GLU A 347 15.56 12.98 17.28
C GLU A 347 16.99 13.35 17.67
N TYR A 348 17.30 14.65 17.72
CA TYR A 348 18.60 15.14 18.16
C TYR A 348 18.92 14.71 19.61
N GLU A 349 17.95 14.81 20.52
CA GLU A 349 18.10 14.39 21.91
C GLU A 349 18.39 12.91 22.04
N ILE A 350 17.65 12.07 21.29
CA ILE A 350 17.85 10.62 21.28
C ILE A 350 19.23 10.26 20.72
N ALA A 351 19.61 10.84 19.57
CA ALA A 351 20.86 10.54 18.90
C ALA A 351 22.10 10.89 19.77
N HIS A 352 21.96 11.85 20.68
CA HIS A 352 23.05 12.29 21.57
C HIS A 352 22.89 11.82 23.02
N GLY A 353 21.88 11.00 23.33
CA GLY A 353 21.63 10.48 24.68
C GLY A 353 21.38 11.58 25.72
N LEU A 354 20.73 12.68 25.32
CA LEU A 354 20.53 13.86 26.16
C LEU A 354 19.40 13.66 27.17
N ASP A 355 19.75 13.34 28.43
CA ASP A 355 18.86 13.27 29.61
C ASP A 355 17.41 12.94 29.25
N LEU A 356 17.29 11.81 28.55
CA LEU A 356 16.02 11.23 28.17
C LEU A 356 15.36 10.93 29.50
N GLN A 357 14.24 11.57 29.83
CA GLN A 357 13.50 11.33 31.07
C GLN A 357 12.85 9.93 31.06
N SER A 358 13.59 8.92 30.61
CA SER A 358 13.15 7.58 30.26
C SER A 358 12.52 6.92 31.47
N PRO A 359 11.21 6.61 31.41
CA PRO A 359 10.59 5.80 32.44
C PRO A 359 11.22 4.40 32.47
N ALA A 360 11.21 3.73 33.62
CA ALA A 360 11.87 2.43 33.82
C ALA A 360 11.43 1.33 32.83
N ASN A 361 10.22 1.42 32.27
CA ASN A 361 9.66 0.47 31.32
C ASN A 361 9.58 1.02 29.89
N ALA A 362 10.39 2.03 29.55
CA ALA A 362 10.44 2.64 28.23
C ALA A 362 10.64 1.61 27.12
N ALA A 363 9.94 1.81 26.00
CA ALA A 363 10.11 0.99 24.81
C ALA A 363 11.41 1.37 24.10
N ASN A 364 12.55 0.90 24.63
CA ASN A 364 13.89 1.25 24.14
C ASN A 364 14.14 0.87 22.67
N GLU A 365 13.34 -0.06 22.12
CA GLU A 365 13.40 -0.47 20.71
C GLU A 365 12.42 0.30 19.80
N LEU A 366 11.61 1.21 20.35
CA LEU A 366 10.60 2.00 19.64
C LEU A 366 10.82 3.50 19.87
N ALA A 367 11.89 4.04 19.28
CA ALA A 367 12.25 5.46 19.40
C ALA A 367 11.17 6.44 18.90
N ASP A 368 10.12 5.98 18.20
CA ASP A 368 9.05 6.82 17.67
C ASP A 368 7.72 6.68 18.43
N ARG A 369 7.75 6.28 19.70
CA ARG A 369 6.55 5.96 20.49
C ARG A 369 5.56 7.15 20.58
N ARG A 370 6.05 8.38 20.59
CA ARG A 370 5.25 9.62 20.55
C ARG A 370 4.67 9.98 19.18
N ILE A 371 5.07 9.31 18.11
CA ILE A 371 4.40 9.42 16.82
C ILE A 371 3.05 8.69 16.90
N ILE A 372 2.02 9.39 16.44
CA ILE A 372 0.68 8.87 16.22
C ILE A 372 0.32 9.07 14.76
N TYR A 373 -0.39 8.10 14.20
CA TYR A 373 -0.89 8.17 12.84
C TYR A 373 -2.34 8.67 12.86
N VAL A 374 -2.65 9.66 12.04
CA VAL A 374 -3.98 10.30 12.01
C VAL A 374 -4.49 10.36 10.58
N ALA A 375 -5.64 9.74 10.31
CA ALA A 375 -6.27 9.78 8.99
C ALA A 375 -6.77 11.20 8.66
N VAL A 376 -6.43 11.72 7.49
CA VAL A 376 -6.98 12.99 6.98
C VAL A 376 -8.20 12.67 6.12
N VAL A 377 -9.37 13.21 6.49
CA VAL A 377 -10.63 12.93 5.81
C VAL A 377 -11.25 14.25 5.32
N ASN A 378 -11.76 14.27 4.09
CA ASN A 378 -12.56 15.39 3.60
C ASN A 378 -13.96 15.35 4.22
N CYS A 379 -14.08 15.81 5.46
CA CYS A 379 -15.31 15.73 6.24
C CYS A 379 -16.47 16.52 5.64
N LEU A 380 -16.20 17.66 4.98
CA LEU A 380 -17.26 18.46 4.37
C LEU A 380 -17.74 17.81 3.06
N ASP A 381 -16.81 17.35 2.22
CA ASP A 381 -17.12 16.68 0.95
C ASP A 381 -17.87 15.35 1.16
N GLU A 382 -17.40 14.53 2.10
CA GLU A 382 -18.01 13.25 2.46
C GLU A 382 -19.26 13.42 3.35
N ASN A 383 -19.59 14.67 3.73
CA ASN A 383 -20.66 15.02 4.67
C ASN A 383 -20.64 14.13 5.92
N VAL A 384 -19.49 14.04 6.59
CA VAL A 384 -19.27 13.07 7.68
C VAL A 384 -20.27 13.30 8.81
N HIS A 385 -20.92 12.23 9.28
CA HIS A 385 -21.87 12.25 10.39
C HIS A 385 -21.97 10.89 11.09
N GLY A 386 -22.09 10.91 12.41
CA GLY A 386 -22.23 9.68 13.20
C GLY A 386 -21.10 8.67 12.95
N SER A 387 -21.49 7.39 12.90
CA SER A 387 -20.60 6.31 12.45
C SER A 387 -20.88 6.02 10.98
N MET A 388 -19.88 6.22 10.13
CA MET A 388 -19.95 5.93 8.71
C MET A 388 -18.58 5.57 8.15
N SER A 389 -18.56 4.84 7.04
CA SER A 389 -17.34 4.56 6.30
C SER A 389 -16.94 5.80 5.49
N VAL A 390 -15.71 6.25 5.65
CA VAL A 390 -15.11 7.39 4.95
C VAL A 390 -13.80 6.96 4.31
N ARG A 391 -13.35 7.72 3.32
CA ARG A 391 -12.07 7.49 2.68
C ARG A 391 -11.02 8.50 3.15
N PRO A 392 -9.95 8.06 3.83
CA PRO A 392 -8.81 8.92 4.10
C PRO A 392 -8.14 9.36 2.79
N LEU A 393 -7.79 10.64 2.70
CA LEU A 393 -6.91 11.18 1.66
C LEU A 393 -5.47 10.69 1.86
N THR A 394 -5.02 10.69 3.12
CA THR A 394 -3.68 10.32 3.55
C THR A 394 -3.70 10.08 5.07
N TYR A 395 -2.56 9.68 5.63
CA TYR A 395 -2.35 9.56 7.06
C TYR A 395 -1.18 10.45 7.46
N LEU A 396 -1.36 11.24 8.51
CA LEU A 396 -0.31 12.10 9.05
C LEU A 396 0.46 11.36 10.13
N LYS A 397 1.78 11.52 10.12
CA LYS A 397 2.65 11.33 11.28
C LYS A 397 2.55 12.59 12.12
N VAL A 398 2.03 12.44 13.33
CA VAL A 398 1.93 13.55 14.29
C VAL A 398 2.72 13.20 15.53
N PHE A 399 3.70 14.03 15.87
CA PHE A 399 4.51 13.89 17.06
C PHE A 399 3.79 14.54 18.24
N LEU A 400 3.36 13.77 19.23
CA LEU A 400 2.80 14.33 20.45
C LEU A 400 3.86 15.18 21.14
N THR A 401 3.54 16.44 21.47
CA THR A 401 4.53 17.40 21.99
C THR A 401 4.57 17.48 23.51
N GLU A 402 3.47 17.15 24.18
CA GLU A 402 3.32 17.20 25.62
C GLU A 402 2.21 16.24 26.11
N PRO A 403 2.20 15.90 27.41
CA PRO A 403 1.09 15.20 28.02
C PRO A 403 -0.22 15.95 27.86
N VAL A 404 -1.30 15.19 27.81
CA VAL A 404 -2.67 15.68 27.74
C VAL A 404 -3.14 16.05 29.15
N ASN A 405 -3.52 17.30 29.35
CA ASN A 405 -4.03 17.82 30.63
C ASN A 405 -5.49 17.39 30.90
N ASP A 406 -5.85 17.17 32.17
CA ASP A 406 -7.20 16.88 32.71
C ASP A 406 -7.74 18.17 33.39
N PRO A 407 -9.02 18.63 33.26
CA PRO A 407 -10.28 17.94 32.90
C PRO A 407 -10.86 18.22 31.49
N SER A 408 -12.11 17.76 31.27
CA SER A 408 -12.88 17.76 30.00
C SER A 408 -12.78 19.05 29.17
N GLY A 409 -12.09 18.94 28.02
CA GLY A 409 -11.89 19.99 27.02
C GLY A 409 -10.64 19.71 26.18
N VAL A 410 -10.33 18.43 26.00
CA VAL A 410 -8.99 17.88 25.74
C VAL A 410 -8.29 18.59 24.58
N GLU A 411 -7.20 19.29 24.88
CA GLU A 411 -6.26 19.79 23.89
C GLU A 411 -5.16 18.74 23.74
N ILE A 412 -5.30 17.82 22.77
CA ILE A 412 -4.16 16.97 22.42
C ILE A 412 -3.28 17.83 21.51
N MET A 413 -2.03 18.01 21.92
CA MET A 413 -1.07 18.87 21.24
C MET A 413 -0.02 18.03 20.54
N GLY A 414 0.04 18.11 19.22
CA GLY A 414 1.02 17.41 18.41
C GLY A 414 1.62 18.32 17.34
N GLU A 415 2.75 17.93 16.76
CA GLU A 415 3.37 18.59 15.62
C GLU A 415 3.24 17.69 14.39
N ILE A 416 2.85 18.26 13.26
CA ILE A 416 2.74 17.51 12.00
C ILE A 416 4.15 17.28 11.45
N VAL A 417 4.58 16.02 11.39
CA VAL A 417 5.93 15.63 10.95
C VAL A 417 5.96 15.42 9.45
N ASP A 418 5.09 14.54 8.96
CA ASP A 418 4.97 14.19 7.54
C ASP A 418 3.65 13.44 7.28
N ILE A 419 3.41 13.07 6.03
CA ILE A 419 2.49 12.00 5.66
C ILE A 419 3.19 10.64 5.72
N VAL A 420 2.41 9.58 5.92
CA VAL A 420 2.89 8.20 5.78
C VAL A 420 3.16 7.94 4.30
N GLN A 421 4.36 7.43 3.99
CA GLN A 421 4.78 7.12 2.62
C GLN A 421 5.22 5.66 2.49
N LEU A 422 5.07 5.10 1.28
CA LEU A 422 5.56 3.77 0.94
C LEU A 422 7.08 3.75 0.93
N GLY A 423 7.70 2.70 1.51
CA GLY A 423 9.16 2.53 1.56
C GLY A 423 9.81 3.08 2.83
N ASP A 424 9.36 4.25 3.31
CA ASP A 424 9.89 4.86 4.54
C ASP A 424 9.20 4.33 5.81
N ASP A 425 7.98 3.80 5.69
CA ASP A 425 7.12 3.37 6.81
C ASP A 425 6.72 1.88 6.75
N ASP A 426 7.56 1.02 6.18
CA ASP A 426 7.25 -0.41 5.92
C ASP A 426 6.85 -1.22 7.17
N GLY A 427 7.13 -0.72 8.37
CA GLY A 427 6.69 -1.31 9.65
C GLY A 427 5.22 -1.02 10.03
N VAL A 428 4.56 -0.12 9.30
CA VAL A 428 3.21 0.40 9.57
C VAL A 428 2.36 0.38 8.30
N LEU A 429 2.86 0.87 7.16
CA LEU A 429 2.17 0.80 5.87
C LEU A 429 2.59 -0.47 5.13
N HIS A 430 1.62 -1.30 4.76
CA HIS A 430 1.83 -2.50 3.96
C HIS A 430 1.10 -2.37 2.64
N ASP A 431 1.82 -2.55 1.54
CA ASP A 431 1.25 -2.77 0.22
C ASP A 431 1.18 -4.28 -0.07
N ILE A 432 -0.03 -4.76 -0.34
CA ILE A 432 -0.26 -6.13 -0.79
C ILE A 432 -0.66 -6.06 -2.26
N VAL A 433 0.33 -6.24 -3.12
CA VAL A 433 0.12 -6.41 -4.56
C VAL A 433 -0.13 -7.88 -4.84
N GLN A 434 -1.27 -8.21 -5.43
CA GLN A 434 -1.65 -9.60 -5.71
C GLN A 434 -2.38 -9.74 -7.04
N LEU A 435 -2.25 -10.93 -7.63
CA LEU A 435 -3.02 -11.34 -8.80
C LEU A 435 -4.39 -11.84 -8.37
N TYR A 436 -5.40 -11.47 -9.16
CA TYR A 436 -6.76 -11.95 -9.09
C TYR A 436 -7.00 -12.83 -10.32
N ARG A 437 -7.49 -14.05 -10.12
CA ARG A 437 -7.65 -15.06 -11.17
C ARG A 437 -9.10 -15.50 -11.32
#